data_AF-A0A536HKI1-F1
#
_entry.id   AF-A0A536HKI1-F1
#
_cell.length_a   1.000
_cell.length_b   1.000
_cell.length_c   1.000
_cell.angle_alpha   90.00
_cell.angle_beta   90.00
_cell.angle_gamma   90.00
#
_symmetry.space_group_name_H-M   'P 1'
#
loop_
_entity.id
_entity.type
_entity.pdbx_description
1 polymer ?
#
loop_
_entity_poly.entity_id
_entity_poly.type
_entity_poly.pdbx_seq_one_letter_code
_entity_poly.pdbx_strand_id
1 'polypeptide(L)'
;MLIVRAAVQADLEPVRSIADSYGNLAGWPQRPDYLDHELATATLAVCEEAGEVIGFGAVLRRTGIAHLADLFVRRDRVGFGIGRAILARLLPPGVDRVTFASPDPRALPLYVSFGMLPLAPLLYLKGDRAAATLLPDPDVTLTDADQPTLRRLDRAASGRDRPEDLDFLRAANARGLTARH
;
A
#
# COMPACT_ATOMS: atom_id res chain seq x y z
N MET A 1 20.58 -17.10 -9.83
CA MET A 1 19.36 -17.83 -9.39
C MET A 1 18.49 -16.83 -8.66
N LEU A 2 17.20 -16.77 -9.01
CA LEU A 2 16.23 -15.92 -8.31
C LEU A 2 15.74 -16.64 -7.04
N ILE A 3 15.80 -15.98 -5.90
CA ILE A 3 15.31 -16.50 -4.62
C ILE A 3 14.24 -15.54 -4.12
N VAL A 4 13.06 -16.05 -3.77
CA VAL A 4 12.01 -15.26 -3.13
C VAL A 4 11.88 -15.72 -1.69
N ARG A 5 12.07 -14.80 -0.74
CA ARG A 5 12.04 -15.08 0.70
C ARG A 5 11.30 -13.99 1.46
N ALA A 6 10.91 -14.30 2.69
CA ALA A 6 10.39 -13.28 3.61
C ALA A 6 11.47 -12.20 3.82
N ALA A 7 11.02 -10.95 3.88
CA ALA A 7 11.90 -9.83 4.19
C ALA A 7 12.25 -9.81 5.68
N VAL A 8 13.42 -9.28 5.99
CA VAL A 8 13.91 -9.01 7.34
C VAL A 8 14.34 -7.56 7.47
N GLN A 9 14.64 -7.10 8.69
CA GLN A 9 15.04 -5.71 8.96
C GLN A 9 16.21 -5.23 8.08
N ALA A 10 17.17 -6.11 7.79
CA ALA A 10 18.34 -5.79 6.96
C ALA A 10 17.98 -5.49 5.49
N ASP A 11 16.82 -5.95 5.02
CA ASP A 11 16.36 -5.75 3.64
C ASP A 11 15.71 -4.38 3.43
N LEU A 12 15.38 -3.65 4.50
CA LEU A 12 14.58 -2.43 4.36
C LEU A 12 15.31 -1.32 3.60
N GLU A 13 16.64 -1.22 3.71
CA GLU A 13 17.39 -0.19 2.99
C GLU A 13 17.36 -0.42 1.46
N PRO A 14 17.67 -1.62 0.92
CA PRO A 14 17.51 -1.85 -0.52
C PRO A 14 16.05 -1.83 -0.97
N VAL A 15 15.09 -2.26 -0.13
CA VAL A 15 13.65 -2.12 -0.42
C VAL A 15 13.26 -0.65 -0.59
N ARG A 16 13.71 0.23 0.32
CA ARG A 16 13.51 1.68 0.22
C ARG A 16 14.16 2.26 -1.02
N SER A 17 15.39 1.87 -1.34
CA SER A 17 16.07 2.32 -2.57
C SER A 17 15.26 2.00 -3.83
N ILE A 18 14.70 0.78 -3.91
CA ILE A 18 13.80 0.41 -5.01
C ILE A 18 12.54 1.28 -5.00
N ALA A 19 11.87 1.42 -3.86
CA ALA A 19 10.63 2.20 -3.75
C ALA A 19 10.83 3.69 -4.08
N ASP A 20 11.91 4.30 -3.59
CA ASP A 20 12.29 5.69 -3.83
C ASP A 20 12.62 5.93 -5.31
N SER A 21 13.19 4.93 -6.00
CA SER A 21 13.41 5.02 -7.44
C SER A 21 12.10 5.24 -8.22
N TYR A 22 10.94 4.89 -7.65
CA TYR A 22 9.60 5.17 -8.20
C TYR A 22 8.93 6.41 -7.58
N GLY A 23 9.60 7.09 -6.65
CA GLY A 23 9.08 8.24 -5.92
C GLY A 23 8.09 7.87 -4.80
N ASN A 24 7.99 6.59 -4.43
CA ASN A 24 6.95 6.12 -3.49
C ASN A 24 7.16 6.61 -2.05
N LEU A 25 8.36 7.11 -1.73
CA LEU A 25 8.71 7.66 -0.40
C LEU A 25 8.54 9.18 -0.30
N ALA A 26 8.14 9.87 -1.38
CA ALA A 26 7.99 11.33 -1.36
C ALA A 26 6.99 11.85 -0.30
N GLY A 27 5.98 11.05 0.04
CA GLY A 27 5.00 11.35 1.09
C GLY A 27 5.45 10.99 2.51
N TRP A 28 6.62 10.36 2.67
CA TRP A 28 7.12 9.79 3.92
C TRP A 28 8.52 10.34 4.24
N PRO A 29 8.64 11.62 4.61
CA PRO A 29 9.93 12.29 4.79
C PRO A 29 10.69 11.85 6.05
N GLN A 30 10.07 11.09 6.95
CA GLN A 30 10.61 10.67 8.23
C GLN A 30 10.29 9.18 8.46
N ARG A 31 11.13 8.53 9.28
CA ARG A 31 10.87 7.18 9.78
C ARG A 31 10.13 7.24 11.14
N PRO A 32 9.33 6.21 11.49
CA PRO A 32 9.00 5.06 10.67
C PRO A 32 8.14 5.44 9.46
N ASP A 33 8.45 4.87 8.29
CA ASP A 33 7.71 5.04 7.05
C ASP A 33 6.78 3.84 6.80
N TYR A 34 6.02 3.87 5.69
CA TYR A 34 5.09 2.78 5.39
C TYR A 34 5.80 1.42 5.25
N LEU A 35 7.08 1.38 4.84
CA LEU A 35 7.82 0.12 4.69
C LEU A 35 8.19 -0.49 6.06
N ASP A 36 8.44 0.35 7.07
CA ASP A 36 8.56 -0.12 8.46
C ASP A 36 7.24 -0.76 8.93
N HIS A 37 6.11 -0.13 8.60
CA HIS A 37 4.78 -0.66 8.93
C HIS A 37 4.45 -1.95 8.20
N GLU A 38 4.82 -2.06 6.92
CA GLU A 38 4.62 -3.28 6.14
C GLU A 38 5.46 -4.45 6.65
N LEU A 39 6.73 -4.21 6.99
CA LEU A 39 7.56 -5.26 7.59
C LEU A 39 6.97 -5.74 8.92
N ALA A 40 6.41 -4.82 9.72
CA ALA A 40 5.85 -5.14 11.03
C ALA A 40 4.48 -5.84 10.97
N THR A 41 3.63 -5.50 9.98
CA THR A 41 2.19 -5.87 10.02
C THR A 41 1.66 -6.57 8.77
N ALA A 42 2.50 -6.71 7.73
CA ALA A 42 2.16 -7.37 6.47
C ALA A 42 2.97 -8.67 6.28
N THR A 43 2.70 -9.38 5.19
CA THR A 43 3.67 -10.34 4.65
C THR A 43 4.51 -9.63 3.59
N LEU A 44 5.70 -9.17 3.97
CA LEU A 44 6.68 -8.56 3.08
C LEU A 44 7.66 -9.64 2.57
N ALA A 45 7.90 -9.68 1.27
CA ALA A 45 8.87 -10.58 0.65
C ALA A 45 9.80 -9.80 -0.29
N VAL A 46 11.05 -10.25 -0.35
CA VAL A 46 12.05 -9.79 -1.32
C VAL A 46 12.35 -10.89 -2.32
N CYS A 47 12.71 -10.47 -3.54
CA CYS A 47 13.37 -11.31 -4.51
C CYS A 47 14.83 -10.90 -4.63
N GLU A 48 15.72 -11.89 -4.50
CA GLU A 48 17.16 -11.71 -4.55
C GLU A 48 17.78 -12.42 -5.75
N GLU A 49 18.88 -11.84 -6.23
CA GLU A 49 19.80 -12.50 -7.14
C GLU A 49 21.23 -12.18 -6.73
N ALA A 50 22.07 -13.21 -6.58
CA ALA A 50 23.47 -13.06 -6.18
C ALA A 50 23.66 -12.25 -4.86
N GLY A 51 22.70 -12.36 -3.94
CA GLY A 51 22.72 -11.67 -2.64
C GLY A 51 22.16 -10.24 -2.68
N GLU A 52 21.76 -9.74 -3.84
CA GLU A 52 21.20 -8.40 -4.01
C GLU A 52 19.67 -8.46 -4.09
N VAL A 53 18.98 -7.61 -3.33
CA VAL A 53 17.53 -7.43 -3.46
C VAL A 53 17.23 -6.70 -4.77
N ILE A 54 16.46 -7.35 -5.64
CA ILE A 54 16.11 -6.85 -6.97
C ILE A 54 14.61 -6.59 -7.16
N GLY A 55 13.80 -6.90 -6.16
CA GLY A 55 12.39 -6.56 -6.10
C GLY A 55 11.80 -6.94 -4.75
N PHE A 56 10.64 -6.40 -4.45
CA PHE A 56 9.90 -6.71 -3.23
C PHE A 56 8.39 -6.60 -3.47
N GLY A 57 7.62 -7.16 -2.55
CA GLY A 57 6.19 -6.89 -2.46
C GLY A 57 5.63 -7.22 -1.10
N ALA A 58 4.50 -6.60 -0.78
CA ALA A 58 3.83 -6.73 0.50
C ALA A 58 2.34 -7.06 0.31
N VAL A 59 1.86 -7.99 1.13
CA VAL A 59 0.43 -8.32 1.21
C VAL A 59 -0.08 -8.06 2.63
N LEU A 60 -0.99 -7.09 2.75
CA LEU A 60 -1.77 -6.83 3.95
C LEU A 60 -2.97 -7.79 3.97
N ARG A 61 -3.10 -8.57 5.04
CA ARG A 61 -4.30 -9.39 5.27
C ARG A 61 -5.14 -8.72 6.34
N ARG A 62 -6.32 -8.24 5.95
CA ARG A 62 -7.29 -7.58 6.84
C ARG A 62 -8.68 -8.14 6.55
N THR A 63 -9.36 -8.61 7.59
CA THR A 63 -10.76 -9.11 7.50
C THR A 63 -10.99 -10.11 6.36
N GLY A 64 -10.06 -11.07 6.17
CA GLY A 64 -10.19 -12.12 5.16
C GLY A 64 -9.79 -11.74 3.72
N ILE A 65 -9.41 -10.48 3.46
CA ILE A 65 -8.96 -10.01 2.14
C ILE A 65 -7.43 -9.88 2.12
N ALA A 66 -6.81 -10.37 1.04
CA ALA A 66 -5.40 -10.16 0.73
C ALA A 66 -5.23 -8.92 -0.16
N HIS A 67 -4.85 -7.79 0.43
CA HIS A 67 -4.52 -6.57 -0.30
C HIS A 67 -3.04 -6.58 -0.67
N LEU A 68 -2.73 -6.69 -1.96
CA LEU A 68 -1.38 -6.38 -2.48
C LEU A 68 -1.17 -4.87 -2.38
N ALA A 69 -0.41 -4.46 -1.36
CA ALA A 69 -0.16 -3.07 -1.04
C ALA A 69 0.92 -2.50 -1.95
N ASP A 70 2.05 -3.19 -2.04
CA ASP A 70 3.20 -2.76 -2.83
C ASP A 70 3.79 -3.94 -3.63
N LEU A 71 4.24 -3.64 -4.84
CA LEU A 71 4.98 -4.57 -5.71
C LEU A 71 5.92 -3.78 -6.60
N PHE A 72 7.22 -3.82 -6.30
CA PHE A 72 8.22 -3.11 -7.06
C PHE A 72 9.38 -4.01 -7.46
N VAL A 73 9.93 -3.74 -8.63
CA VAL A 73 11.12 -4.38 -9.16
C VAL A 73 12.10 -3.28 -9.50
N ARG A 74 13.40 -3.50 -9.28
CA ARG A 74 14.44 -2.60 -9.77
C ARG A 74 14.20 -2.27 -11.24
N ARG A 75 14.34 -0.99 -11.61
CA ARG A 75 13.98 -0.49 -12.96
C ARG A 75 14.72 -1.21 -14.08
N ASP A 76 15.99 -1.54 -13.88
CA ASP A 76 16.85 -2.30 -14.80
C ASP A 76 16.53 -3.79 -14.86
N ARG A 77 15.60 -4.28 -14.03
CA ARG A 77 15.21 -5.69 -13.90
C ARG A 77 13.73 -5.95 -14.17
N VAL A 78 12.97 -4.95 -14.63
CA VAL A 78 11.57 -5.14 -15.01
C VAL A 78 11.47 -6.04 -16.24
N GLY A 79 10.45 -6.91 -16.28
CA GLY A 79 10.19 -7.83 -17.41
C GLY A 79 10.85 -9.21 -17.28
N PHE A 80 11.70 -9.44 -16.27
CA PHE A 80 12.39 -10.71 -16.05
C PHE A 80 11.61 -11.72 -15.17
N GLY A 81 10.29 -11.54 -15.03
CA GLY A 81 9.44 -12.45 -14.24
C GLY A 81 9.52 -12.29 -12.71
N ILE A 82 10.31 -11.33 -12.20
CA ILE A 82 10.50 -11.10 -10.75
C ILE A 82 9.17 -10.82 -10.03
N GLY A 83 8.34 -9.91 -10.56
CA GLY A 83 7.03 -9.60 -9.97
C GLY A 83 6.12 -10.84 -9.89
N ARG A 84 6.15 -11.71 -10.91
CA ARG A 84 5.41 -12.99 -10.90
C ARG A 84 5.93 -13.92 -9.82
N ALA A 85 7.24 -14.04 -9.65
CA ALA A 85 7.85 -14.88 -8.63
C ALA A 85 7.47 -14.40 -7.21
N ILE A 86 7.48 -13.07 -6.99
CA ILE A 86 7.05 -12.47 -5.71
C ILE A 86 5.56 -12.76 -5.46
N LEU A 87 4.68 -12.52 -6.44
CA LEU A 87 3.24 -12.76 -6.26
C LEU A 87 2.89 -14.23 -6.02
N ALA A 88 3.58 -15.16 -6.69
CA ALA A 88 3.40 -16.59 -6.46
C ALA A 88 3.72 -17.00 -5.00
N ARG A 89 4.63 -16.28 -4.35
CA ARG A 89 4.97 -16.50 -2.93
C ARG A 89 4.00 -15.82 -1.97
N LEU A 90 3.51 -14.64 -2.33
CA LEU A 90 2.72 -13.77 -1.45
C LEU A 90 1.22 -14.05 -1.47
N LEU A 91 0.66 -14.41 -2.62
CA LEU A 91 -0.78 -14.59 -2.82
C LEU A 91 -1.15 -16.08 -2.72
N PRO A 92 -1.66 -16.54 -1.56
CA PRO A 92 -2.11 -17.92 -1.40
C PRO A 92 -3.35 -18.18 -2.27
N PRO A 93 -3.58 -19.43 -2.70
CA PRO A 93 -4.82 -19.80 -3.37
C PRO A 93 -6.02 -19.67 -2.41
N GLY A 94 -7.23 -19.49 -2.97
CA GLY A 94 -8.48 -19.54 -2.21
C GLY A 94 -8.80 -18.33 -1.32
N VAL A 95 -8.03 -17.24 -1.43
CA VAL A 95 -8.27 -15.98 -0.71
C VAL A 95 -8.64 -14.87 -1.69
N ASP A 96 -9.70 -14.13 -1.36
CA ASP A 96 -10.09 -12.91 -2.05
C ASP A 96 -8.95 -11.90 -2.02
N ARG A 97 -8.66 -11.33 -3.18
CA ARG A 97 -7.47 -10.50 -3.38
C ARG A 97 -7.80 -9.23 -4.12
N VAL A 98 -7.14 -8.16 -3.72
CA VAL A 98 -7.35 -6.84 -4.30
C VAL A 98 -6.02 -6.10 -4.34
N THR A 99 -5.91 -5.15 -5.26
CA THR A 99 -4.85 -4.15 -5.26
C THR A 99 -5.40 -2.85 -5.78
N PHE A 100 -4.76 -1.76 -5.38
CA PHE A 100 -4.85 -0.51 -6.12
C PHE A 100 -3.79 -0.55 -7.21
N ALA A 101 -4.24 -0.87 -8.42
CA ALA A 101 -3.33 -1.12 -9.53
C ALA A 101 -2.48 0.13 -9.83
N SER A 102 -1.17 -0.10 -9.95
CA SER A 102 -0.23 0.90 -10.44
C SER A 102 -0.70 1.48 -11.78
N PRO A 103 -0.46 2.78 -12.06
CA PRO A 103 -0.66 3.34 -13.39
C PRO A 103 0.29 2.75 -14.44
N ASP A 104 1.29 1.95 -14.04
CA ASP A 104 2.16 1.24 -14.98
C ASP A 104 1.34 0.22 -15.80
N PRO A 105 1.20 0.40 -17.13
CA PRO A 105 0.39 -0.48 -17.97
C PRO A 105 0.89 -1.93 -17.98
N ARG A 106 2.14 -2.18 -17.58
CA ARG A 106 2.73 -3.52 -17.49
C ARG A 106 2.23 -4.30 -16.26
N ALA A 107 1.70 -3.62 -15.25
CA ALA A 107 1.25 -4.24 -14.01
C ALA A 107 -0.10 -4.97 -14.19
N LEU A 108 -1.01 -4.41 -15.01
CA LEU A 108 -2.36 -4.95 -15.16
C LEU A 108 -2.39 -6.41 -15.67
N PRO A 109 -1.68 -6.79 -16.76
CA PRO A 109 -1.66 -8.18 -17.21
C PRO A 109 -1.14 -9.15 -16.15
N LEU A 110 -0.18 -8.71 -15.32
CA LEU A 110 0.33 -9.51 -14.22
C LEU A 110 -0.77 -9.76 -13.19
N TYR A 111 -1.46 -8.72 -12.71
CA TYR A 111 -2.53 -8.87 -11.72
C TYR A 111 -3.71 -9.71 -12.23
N VAL A 112 -4.09 -9.53 -13.50
CA VAL A 112 -5.12 -10.37 -14.15
C VAL A 112 -4.70 -11.84 -14.17
N SER A 113 -3.43 -12.13 -14.46
CA SER A 113 -2.93 -13.52 -14.42
C SER A 113 -2.92 -14.15 -13.02
N PHE A 114 -3.12 -13.34 -11.96
CA PHE A 114 -3.29 -13.79 -10.58
C PHE A 114 -4.75 -13.74 -10.10
N GLY A 115 -5.71 -13.56 -11.01
CA GLY A 115 -7.15 -13.64 -10.73
C GLY A 115 -7.80 -12.31 -10.30
N MET A 116 -7.12 -11.17 -10.45
CA MET A 116 -7.70 -9.86 -10.18
C MET A 116 -8.38 -9.30 -11.43
N LEU A 117 -9.57 -8.73 -11.27
CA LEU A 117 -10.28 -8.05 -12.36
C LEU A 117 -10.28 -6.54 -12.14
N PRO A 118 -10.03 -5.71 -13.17
CA PRO A 118 -10.20 -4.27 -13.05
C PRO A 118 -11.70 -3.95 -12.84
N LEU A 119 -12.02 -3.33 -11.69
CA LEU A 119 -13.41 -3.02 -11.31
C LEU A 119 -13.76 -1.54 -11.52
N ALA A 120 -12.88 -0.63 -11.10
CA ALA A 120 -13.10 0.80 -11.16
C ALA A 120 -11.76 1.55 -11.19
N PRO A 121 -11.71 2.78 -11.75
CA PRO A 121 -10.51 3.60 -11.69
C PRO A 121 -10.24 4.10 -10.27
N LEU A 122 -8.96 4.10 -9.86
CA LEU A 122 -8.50 4.85 -8.70
C LEU A 122 -7.95 6.20 -9.17
N LEU A 123 -8.57 7.30 -8.73
CA LEU A 123 -8.19 8.65 -9.11
C LEU A 123 -7.37 9.33 -8.02
N TYR A 124 -6.17 9.78 -8.37
CA TYR A 124 -5.37 10.65 -7.52
C TYR A 124 -5.71 12.11 -7.84
N LEU A 125 -6.54 12.71 -6.99
CA LEU A 125 -6.99 14.09 -7.15
C LEU A 125 -6.10 15.04 -6.33
N LYS A 126 -5.78 16.21 -6.90
CA LYS A 126 -5.10 17.30 -6.22
C LYS A 126 -5.93 18.57 -6.38
N GLY A 127 -6.07 19.33 -5.30
CA GLY A 127 -6.79 20.59 -5.29
C GLY A 127 -6.14 21.57 -4.31
N ASP A 128 -6.30 22.85 -4.61
CA ASP A 128 -5.89 23.94 -3.73
C ASP A 128 -7.13 24.60 -3.09
N ARG A 129 -6.91 25.73 -2.39
CA ARG A 129 -8.01 26.49 -1.77
C ARG A 129 -9.03 26.98 -2.79
N ALA A 130 -8.59 27.38 -3.99
CA ALA A 130 -9.50 27.88 -5.02
C ALA A 130 -10.41 26.75 -5.52
N ALA A 131 -9.87 25.55 -5.76
CA ALA A 131 -10.66 24.38 -6.10
C ALA A 131 -11.69 24.04 -5.02
N ALA A 132 -11.31 24.14 -3.74
CA ALA A 132 -12.21 23.87 -2.62
C ALA A 132 -13.41 24.84 -2.56
N THR A 133 -13.24 26.11 -2.93
CA THR A 133 -14.34 27.11 -2.96
C THR A 133 -15.40 26.86 -4.03
N LEU A 134 -15.15 25.93 -4.97
CA LEU A 134 -16.15 25.54 -5.98
C LEU A 134 -17.14 24.49 -5.45
N LEU A 135 -16.85 23.89 -4.29
CA LEU A 135 -17.73 22.91 -3.66
C LEU A 135 -18.79 23.62 -2.80
N PRO A 136 -20.05 23.14 -2.79
CA PRO A 136 -21.05 23.65 -1.86
C PRO A 136 -20.58 23.50 -0.41
N ASP A 137 -20.90 24.47 0.45
CA ASP A 137 -20.64 24.35 1.88
C ASP A 137 -21.54 23.24 2.45
N PRO A 138 -20.96 22.16 3.01
CA PRO A 138 -21.73 21.09 3.63
C PRO A 138 -22.41 21.48 4.94
N ASP A 139 -22.20 22.70 5.46
CA ASP A 139 -22.70 23.16 6.76
C ASP A 139 -22.31 22.20 7.90
N VAL A 140 -21.02 21.84 7.94
CA VAL A 140 -20.42 21.01 9.00
C VAL A 140 -19.15 21.62 9.54
N THR A 141 -18.92 21.43 10.84
CA THR A 141 -17.65 21.75 11.48
C THR A 141 -16.79 20.50 11.57
N LEU A 142 -15.54 20.58 11.12
CA LEU A 142 -14.56 19.51 11.30
C LEU A 142 -13.92 19.62 12.69
N THR A 143 -13.91 18.51 13.43
CA THR A 143 -13.26 18.39 14.74
C THR A 143 -12.30 17.22 14.78
N ASP A 144 -11.23 17.31 15.58
CA ASP A 144 -10.35 16.16 15.81
C ASP A 144 -11.14 14.97 16.38
N ALA A 145 -10.90 13.79 15.82
CA ALA A 145 -11.54 12.55 16.21
C ALA A 145 -10.57 11.65 16.99
N ASP A 146 -11.10 10.90 17.95
CA ASP A 146 -10.34 9.85 18.63
C ASP A 146 -10.21 8.58 17.76
N GLN A 147 -9.23 7.73 18.08
CA GLN A 147 -9.01 6.48 17.34
C GLN A 147 -10.24 5.56 17.31
N PRO A 148 -11.00 5.36 18.41
CA PRO A 148 -12.22 4.57 18.37
C PRO A 148 -13.24 5.08 17.35
N THR A 149 -13.43 6.40 17.26
CA THR A 149 -14.33 7.01 16.27
C THR A 149 -13.82 6.80 14.85
N LEU A 150 -12.53 7.03 14.61
CA LEU A 150 -11.93 6.85 13.28
C LEU A 150 -12.01 5.40 12.81
N ARG A 151 -11.71 4.43 13.68
CA ARG A 151 -11.85 2.99 13.38
C ARG A 151 -13.28 2.63 13.01
N ARG A 152 -14.28 3.13 13.75
CA ARG A 152 -15.70 2.88 13.45
C ARG A 152 -16.08 3.43 12.07
N LEU A 153 -15.70 4.68 11.79
CA LEU A 153 -15.99 5.34 10.50
C LEU A 153 -15.28 4.64 9.34
N ASP A 154 -14.00 4.30 9.51
CA ASP A 154 -13.22 3.58 8.49
C ASP A 154 -13.77 2.19 8.19
N ARG A 155 -14.20 1.46 9.23
CA ARG A 155 -14.86 0.17 9.06
C ARG A 155 -16.19 0.31 8.34
N ALA A 156 -16.98 1.33 8.65
CA ALA A 156 -18.25 1.59 7.97
C ALA A 156 -18.05 1.92 6.49
N ALA A 157 -17.00 2.68 6.15
CA ALA A 157 -16.71 3.08 4.77
C ALA A 157 -16.04 1.96 3.95
N SER A 158 -15.09 1.24 4.53
CA SER A 158 -14.25 0.28 3.81
C SER A 158 -14.70 -1.18 3.92
N GLY A 159 -15.60 -1.48 4.87
CA GLY A 159 -15.99 -2.85 5.22
C GLY A 159 -14.88 -3.67 5.90
N ARG A 160 -13.73 -3.07 6.22
CA ARG A 160 -12.56 -3.75 6.79
C ARG A 160 -12.24 -3.24 8.19
N ASP A 161 -11.66 -4.11 9.00
CA ASP A 161 -11.09 -3.77 10.30
C ASP A 161 -9.57 -3.79 10.19
N ARG A 162 -8.94 -2.63 10.42
CA ARG A 162 -7.51 -2.38 10.19
C ARG A 162 -6.90 -1.41 11.23
N PRO A 163 -7.06 -1.69 12.53
CA PRO A 163 -6.65 -0.78 13.59
C PRO A 163 -5.14 -0.50 13.56
N GLU A 164 -4.32 -1.44 13.10
CA GLU A 164 -2.86 -1.29 13.03
C GLU A 164 -2.48 -0.19 12.04
N ASP A 165 -3.16 -0.12 10.90
CA ASP A 165 -2.90 0.87 9.86
C ASP A 165 -3.30 2.28 10.34
N LEU A 166 -4.43 2.38 11.04
CA LEU A 166 -4.90 3.66 11.60
C LEU A 166 -4.04 4.13 12.78
N ASP A 167 -3.55 3.21 13.62
CA ASP A 167 -2.64 3.53 14.72
C ASP A 167 -1.28 3.98 14.20
N PHE A 168 -0.76 3.31 13.18
CA PHE A 168 0.48 3.70 12.50
C PHE A 168 0.37 5.10 11.92
N LEU A 169 -0.70 5.42 11.18
CA LEU A 169 -0.90 6.75 10.63
C LEU A 169 -0.93 7.82 11.71
N ARG A 170 -1.62 7.57 12.84
CA ARG A 170 -1.64 8.49 13.97
C ARG A 170 -0.24 8.69 14.58
N ALA A 171 0.53 7.62 14.73
CA ALA A 171 1.92 7.69 15.21
C ALA A 171 2.83 8.42 14.22
N ALA A 172 2.53 8.35 12.92
CA ALA A 172 3.16 9.14 11.85
C ALA A 172 2.60 10.57 11.74
N ASN A 173 1.98 11.09 12.80
CA ASN A 173 1.41 12.44 12.91
C ASN A 173 0.25 12.75 11.96
N ALA A 174 -0.44 11.74 11.42
CA ALA A 174 -1.70 11.97 10.71
C ALA A 174 -2.79 12.44 11.69
N ARG A 175 -3.55 13.46 11.29
CA ARG A 175 -4.72 13.92 12.01
C ARG A 175 -5.98 13.29 11.42
N GLY A 176 -6.78 12.66 12.27
CA GLY A 176 -8.11 12.21 11.89
C GLY A 176 -9.16 13.23 12.31
N LEU A 177 -10.02 13.61 11.36
CA LEU A 177 -11.09 14.58 11.57
C LEU A 177 -12.45 13.89 11.35
N THR A 178 -13.47 14.35 12.07
CA THR A 178 -14.87 13.99 11.82
C THR A 178 -15.69 15.26 11.63
N ALA A 179 -16.72 15.18 10.78
CA ALA A 179 -17.73 16.22 10.67
C ALA A 179 -18.71 16.14 11.85
N ARG A 180 -19.13 17.31 12.35
CA ARG A 180 -20.28 17.51 13.24
C ARG A 180 -21.18 18.57 12.61
N HIS A 181 -22.48 18.30 12.63
CA HIS A 181 -23.51 19.32 12.41
C HIS A 181 -23.70 20.14 13.68
#